data_AF-A0A7W3XSY9-F1
#
_entry.id   AF-A0A7W3XSY9-F1
#
_cell.length_a   1.000
_cell.length_b   1.000
_cell.length_c   1.000
_cell.angle_alpha   90.00
_cell.angle_beta   90.00
_cell.angle_gamma   90.00
#
_symmetry.space_group_name_H-M   'P 1'
#
loop_
_entity.id
_entity.type
_entity.pdbx_description
1 polymer ?
#
loop_
_entity_poly.entity_id
_entity_poly.type
_entity_poly.pdbx_seq_one_letter_code
_entity_poly.pdbx_strand_id
1 'polypeptide(L)' 'MLNNILKRAAKWELIKDNPIDGAERPKVVMKEADFNDEDEAKEIIIALYNEPRKWMLFVLGVMIGGFRRGELLG' A
#
# COMPACT_ATOMS: atom_id res chain seq x y z
N MET A 1 8.44 -8.24 9.79
CA MET A 1 7.73 -8.57 11.04
C MET A 1 8.45 -9.67 11.83
N LEU A 2 8.66 -10.86 11.25
CA LEU A 2 9.30 -12.00 11.94
C LEU A 2 10.66 -11.67 12.59
N ASN A 3 11.56 -10.99 11.87
CA ASN A 3 12.85 -10.54 12.43
C ASN A 3 12.71 -9.68 13.70
N ASN A 4 11.69 -8.82 13.75
CA ASN A 4 11.47 -7.98 14.94
C ASN A 4 10.98 -8.80 16.13
N ILE A 5 10.17 -9.83 15.88
CA ILE A 5 9.66 -10.73 16.92
C ILE A 5 10.81 -11.56 17.50
N LEU A 6 11.62 -12.18 16.64
CA LEU A 6 12.73 -13.04 17.06
C LEU A 6 13.87 -12.25 17.71
N LYS A 7 14.16 -11.03 17.25
CA LYS A 7 15.08 -10.11 17.96
C LYS A 7 14.58 -9.77 19.36
N ARG A 8 13.27 -9.60 19.54
CA ARG A 8 12.69 -9.30 20.85
C ARG A 8 12.71 -10.52 21.77
N ALA A 9 12.48 -11.72 21.22
CA ALA A 9 12.63 -12.97 21.96
C ALA A 9 14.07 -13.22 22.42
N ALA A 10 15.07 -12.96 21.56
CA ALA A 10 16.48 -13.04 21.94
C ALA A 10 16.84 -12.00 23.02
N LYS A 11 16.33 -10.78 22.91
CA LYS A 11 16.51 -9.73 23.94
C LYS A 11 15.90 -10.09 25.29
N TRP A 12 14.80 -10.85 25.29
CA TRP A 12 14.15 -11.36 26.50
C TRP A 12 14.72 -12.70 26.97
N GLU A 13 15.80 -13.17 26.36
CA GLU A 13 16.47 -14.43 26.70
C GLU A 13 15.57 -15.67 26.57
N LEU A 14 14.47 -15.57 25.79
CA LEU A 14 13.58 -16.70 25.46
C LEU A 14 14.23 -17.65 24.45
N ILE A 15 15.16 -17.13 23.65
CA ILE A 15 16.01 -17.88 22.72
C ILE A 15 17.44 -17.35 22.83
N LYS A 16 18.42 -18.19 22.50
CA LYS A 16 19.86 -17.88 22.64
C LYS A 16 20.31 -16.76 21.69
N ASP A 17 19.82 -16.83 20.45
CA ASP A 17 20.14 -15.92 19.38
C ASP A 17 18.99 -15.92 18.35
N ASN A 18 18.98 -14.91 17.47
CA ASN A 18 17.96 -14.79 16.44
C ASN A 18 18.32 -15.67 15.23
N PRO A 19 17.60 -16.77 14.95
CA PRO A 19 17.98 -17.75 13.93
C PRO A 19 17.89 -17.23 12.49
N ILE A 20 17.35 -16.02 12.30
CA ILE A 20 17.23 -15.36 10.99
C ILE A 20 18.12 -14.12 10.89
N ASP A 21 19.00 -13.86 11.87
CA ASP A 21 20.10 -12.92 11.66
C ASP A 21 21.04 -13.48 10.58
N GLY A 22 21.32 -12.68 9.56
CA GLY A 22 22.10 -13.09 8.39
C GLY A 22 21.26 -13.63 7.21
N ALA A 23 19.95 -13.87 7.40
CA ALA A 23 19.07 -14.16 6.28
C ALA A 23 18.80 -12.88 5.48
N GLU A 24 19.14 -12.90 4.19
CA GLU A 24 18.74 -11.82 3.29
C GLU A 24 17.21 -11.78 3.15
N ARG A 25 16.64 -10.58 3.25
CA ARG A 25 15.22 -10.43 2.91
C ARG A 25 15.05 -10.75 1.43
N PRO A 26 14.01 -11.51 1.05
CA PRO A 26 13.69 -11.66 -0.36
C PRO A 26 13.53 -10.28 -0.97
N LYS A 27 14.25 -10.03 -2.08
CA LYS A 27 14.10 -8.79 -2.83
C LYS A 27 12.66 -8.74 -3.32
N VAL A 28 11.87 -7.86 -2.73
CA VAL A 28 10.55 -7.54 -3.26
C VAL A 28 10.82 -6.80 -4.55
N VAL A 29 10.56 -7.45 -5.68
CA VAL A 29 10.47 -6.73 -6.96
C VAL A 29 9.26 -5.83 -6.80
N MET A 30 9.50 -4.56 -6.50
CA MET A 30 8.45 -3.55 -6.59
C MET A 30 8.05 -3.52 -8.06
N LYS A 31 6.86 -4.03 -8.37
CA LYS A 31 6.22 -3.63 -9.61
C LYS A 31 6.01 -2.13 -9.50
N GLU A 32 6.55 -1.39 -10.46
CA GLU A 32 6.13 -0.01 -10.65
C GLU A 32 4.60 -0.02 -10.72
N ALA A 33 3.98 0.84 -9.92
CA ALA A 33 2.56 1.07 -10.08
C ALA A 33 2.38 1.59 -11.51
N ASP A 34 1.51 0.96 -12.29
CA ASP A 34 1.11 1.50 -13.57
C ASP A 34 0.46 2.85 -13.26
N PHE A 35 1.14 3.93 -13.64
CA PHE A 35 0.62 5.27 -13.42
C PHE A 35 -0.35 5.55 -14.55
N ASN A 36 -1.59 5.83 -14.22
CA ASN A 36 -2.58 6.18 -15.22
C ASN A 36 -2.12 7.42 -15.99
N ASP A 37 -1.91 7.27 -17.30
CA ASP A 37 -1.62 8.40 -18.18
C ASP A 37 -2.85 9.35 -18.24
N GLU A 38 -2.67 10.58 -18.71
CA GLU A 38 -3.73 11.59 -18.78
C GLU A 38 -4.97 11.10 -19.54
N ASP A 39 -4.77 10.24 -20.54
CA ASP A 39 -5.87 9.68 -21.33
C ASP A 39 -6.64 8.59 -20.55
N GLU A 40 -5.97 7.75 -19.78
CA GLU A 40 -6.63 6.78 -18.89
C GLU A 40 -7.39 7.49 -17.77
N ALA A 41 -6.85 8.59 -17.24
CA ALA A 41 -7.56 9.40 -16.26
C ALA A 41 -8.87 9.97 -16.82
N LYS A 42 -8.89 10.41 -18.09
CA LYS A 42 -10.11 10.88 -18.75
C LYS A 42 -11.13 9.76 -18.90
N GLU A 43 -10.71 8.56 -19.31
CA GLU A 43 -11.61 7.41 -19.44
C GLU A 43 -12.24 7.03 -18.10
N ILE A 44 -11.48 7.06 -17.02
CA ILE A 44 -11.98 6.81 -15.66
C ILE A 44 -13.01 7.86 -15.27
N ILE A 45 -12.74 9.14 -15.51
CA ILE A 45 -13.68 10.23 -15.21
C ILE A 45 -14.98 10.06 -16.02
N ILE A 46 -14.88 9.69 -17.30
CA ILE A 46 -16.04 9.43 -18.16
C ILE A 46 -16.87 8.25 -17.60
N ALA A 47 -16.22 7.15 -17.22
CA ALA A 47 -16.89 5.99 -16.64
C ALA A 47 -17.58 6.32 -15.30
N LEU A 48 -16.97 7.17 -14.47
CA LEU A 48 -17.52 7.58 -13.16
C LEU A 48 -18.83 8.36 -13.26
N TYR A 49 -19.13 9.01 -14.38
CA TYR A 49 -20.41 9.69 -14.57
C TYR A 49 -21.61 8.73 -14.58
N ASN A 50 -21.38 7.45 -14.86
CA ASN A 50 -22.41 6.41 -14.83
C ASN A 50 -22.57 5.76 -13.43
N GLU A 51 -21.69 6.08 -12.48
CA GLU A 51 -21.70 5.50 -11.15
C GLU A 51 -22.45 6.37 -10.13
N PRO A 52 -22.94 5.79 -9.02
CA PRO A 52 -23.51 6.55 -7.92
C PRO A 52 -22.56 7.65 -7.43
N ARG A 53 -23.10 8.83 -7.08
CA ARG A 53 -22.33 10.03 -6.69
C ARG A 53 -21.28 9.77 -5.62
N LYS A 54 -21.51 8.81 -4.73
CA LYS A 54 -20.55 8.40 -3.69
C LYS A 54 -19.22 7.93 -4.30
N TRP A 55 -19.24 7.13 -5.36
CA TRP A 55 -18.05 6.62 -6.02
C TRP A 55 -17.35 7.69 -6.84
N MET A 56 -18.12 8.53 -7.53
CA MET A 56 -17.60 9.68 -8.25
C MET A 56 -16.82 10.62 -7.31
N LEU A 57 -17.41 11.01 -6.18
CA LEU A 57 -16.75 11.86 -5.18
C LEU A 57 -15.50 11.21 -4.58
N PHE A 58 -15.56 9.91 -4.30
CA PHE A 58 -14.45 9.19 -3.73
C PHE A 58 -13.25 9.14 -4.67
N VAL A 59 -13.47 8.71 -5.92
CA VAL A 59 -12.38 8.52 -6.89
C VAL A 59 -11.82 9.86 -7.37
N LEU A 60 -12.67 10.88 -7.63
CA LEU A 60 -12.21 12.23 -7.93
C LEU A 60 -11.43 12.85 -6.76
N GLY A 61 -11.87 12.62 -5.51
CA GLY A 61 -11.18 13.08 -4.32
C GLY A 61 -9.77 12.49 -4.17
N VAL A 62 -9.59 11.19 -4.48
CA VAL A 62 -8.26 10.56 -4.56
C VAL A 62 -7.42 11.19 -5.66
N MET A 63 -7.98 11.34 -6.87
CA MET A 63 -7.26 11.83 -8.05
C MET A 63 -6.78 13.27 -7.89
N ILE A 64 -7.60 14.16 -7.32
CA ILE A 64 -7.26 15.58 -7.16
C ILE A 64 -6.45 15.83 -5.88
N GLY A 65 -6.78 15.13 -4.79
CA GLY A 65 -6.20 15.37 -3.47
C GLY A 65 -4.91 14.60 -3.19
N GLY A 66 -4.57 13.59 -4.00
CA GLY A 66 -3.42 12.71 -3.75
C GLY A 66 -3.55 11.88 -2.47
N PHE A 67 -4.76 11.78 -1.92
CA PHE A 67 -5.03 11.05 -0.68
C PHE A 67 -4.91 9.55 -0.89
N ARG A 68 -4.35 8.84 0.11
CA ARG A 68 -4.45 7.37 0.10
C ARG A 68 -5.90 6.97 0.36
N ARG A 69 -6.33 5.85 -0.24
CA ARG A 69 -7.70 5.30 -0.12
C ARG A 69 -8.23 5.25 1.32
N GLY A 70 -7.36 5.00 2.30
CA GLY A 70 -7.73 4.92 3.73
C GLY A 70 -7.90 6.27 4.44
N GLU A 71 -7.46 7.38 3.84
CA GLU A 71 -7.55 8.73 4.43
C GLU A 71 -8.91 9.38 4.10
N LEU A 72 -9.57 8.98 3.01
CA LEU A 72 -10.88 9.50 2.57
C LEU A 72 -12.09 8.88 3.27
N LEU A 73 -11.90 7.78 4.00
CA LEU A 73 -12.95 7.08 4.75
C LEU A 73 -12.79 7.24 6.27
N GLY A 74 -11.90 8.14 6.70
CA GLY A 74 -11.62 8.45 8.10
C GLY A 74 -12.80 9.13 8.80
#